data_AF-N2AHH2-F1
#
_entry.id   AF-N2AHH2-F1
#
_cell.length_a   1.000
_cell.length_b   1.000
_cell.length_c   1.000
_cell.angle_alpha   90.00
_cell.angle_beta   90.00
_cell.angle_gamma   90.00
#
_symmetry.space_group_name_H-M   'P 1'
#
loop_
_entity.id
_entity.type
_entity.pdbx_description
1 polymer ?
#
loop_
_entity_poly.entity_id
_entity_poly.type
_entity_poly.pdbx_seq_one_letter_code
_entity_poly.pdbx_strand_id
1 'polypeptide(L)'
;MCGNIFQKYTDNLANVLQSKNKAYGDSFTKSVDKYGLSVIGVRLSDKYNRIEHLITNNELKENDESLEDTLLDMAGYSILALRYLKEHKDENYRG
;
A
#
# COMPACT_ATOMS: atom_id res chain seq x y z
N MET A 1 13.18 28.91 2.43
CA MET A 1 12.04 28.14 2.96
C MET A 1 12.55 26.73 3.24
N CYS A 2 12.35 26.22 4.45
CA CYS A 2 12.62 24.81 4.75
C CYS A 2 11.58 23.99 3.95
N GLY A 3 12.00 23.37 2.85
CA GLY A 3 11.11 22.52 2.05
C GLY A 3 10.62 21.35 2.89
N ASN A 4 9.38 20.88 2.63
CA ASN A 4 8.85 19.72 3.33
C ASN A 4 9.71 18.48 2.98
N ILE A 5 10.52 18.02 3.94
CA ILE A 5 11.46 16.91 3.75
C ILE A 5 10.76 15.58 3.40
N PHE A 6 9.46 15.47 3.71
CA PHE A 6 8.67 14.29 3.42
C PHE A 6 8.14 14.27 1.98
N GLN A 7 8.10 15.43 1.32
CA GLN A 7 7.50 15.59 0.00
C GLN A 7 8.15 14.66 -1.04
N LYS A 8 9.47 14.49 -1.01
CA LYS A 8 10.17 13.57 -1.91
C LYS A 8 9.69 12.12 -1.79
N TYR A 9 9.34 11.67 -0.58
CA TYR A 9 8.86 10.30 -0.35
C TYR A 9 7.42 10.15 -0.83
N THR A 10 6.58 11.15 -0.57
CA THR A 10 5.18 11.13 -1.00
C THR A 10 5.03 11.30 -2.51
N ASP A 11 5.87 12.11 -3.15
CA ASP A 11 5.88 12.29 -4.60
C ASP A 11 6.35 11.01 -5.29
N ASN A 12 7.38 10.35 -4.76
CA ASN A 12 7.80 9.04 -5.23
C ASN A 12 6.67 8.00 -5.09
N LEU A 13 6.01 7.95 -3.92
CA LEU A 13 4.88 7.06 -3.69
C LEU A 13 3.73 7.30 -4.68
N ALA A 14 3.40 8.57 -4.95
CA ALA A 14 2.38 8.93 -5.93
C ALA A 14 2.73 8.39 -7.33
N ASN A 15 3.99 8.55 -7.77
CA ASN A 15 4.47 8.04 -9.04
C ASN A 15 4.42 6.51 -9.12
N VAL A 16 4.80 5.81 -8.04
CA VAL A 16 4.73 4.34 -7.95
C VAL A 16 3.26 3.88 -8.03
N LEU A 17 2.37 4.49 -7.27
CA LEU A 17 0.94 4.17 -7.30
C LEU A 17 0.32 4.42 -8.68
N GLN A 18 0.68 5.53 -9.34
CA GLN A 18 0.23 5.83 -10.69
C GLN A 18 0.72 4.77 -11.70
N SER A 19 1.99 4.39 -11.61
CA SER A 19 2.59 3.36 -12.47
C SER A 19 1.95 1.99 -12.25
N LYS A 20 1.73 1.60 -10.98
CA LYS A 20 1.04 0.34 -10.62
C LYS A 20 -0.41 0.35 -11.08
N ASN A 21 -1.14 1.45 -10.92
CA ASN A 21 -2.52 1.58 -11.41
C ASN A 21 -2.61 1.48 -12.94
N LYS A 22 -1.60 1.98 -13.67
CA LYS A 22 -1.51 1.81 -15.13
C LYS A 22 -1.18 0.36 -15.53
N ALA A 23 -0.33 -0.33 -14.78
CA ALA A 23 0.13 -1.68 -15.09
C ALA A 23 -0.87 -2.78 -14.71
N TYR A 24 -1.49 -2.68 -13.53
CA TYR A 24 -2.36 -3.71 -12.95
C TYR A 24 -3.83 -3.31 -12.93
N GLY A 25 -4.16 -2.08 -13.36
CA GLY A 25 -5.50 -1.54 -13.26
C GLY A 25 -6.02 -1.55 -11.83
N ASP A 26 -7.32 -1.78 -11.72
CA ASP A 26 -8.06 -1.74 -10.47
C ASP A 26 -8.02 -3.06 -9.67
N SER A 27 -6.90 -3.80 -9.74
CA SER A 27 -6.76 -5.14 -9.14
C SER A 27 -7.00 -5.16 -7.63
N PHE A 28 -6.59 -4.10 -6.93
CA PHE A 28 -6.85 -3.93 -5.51
C PHE A 28 -8.35 -3.82 -5.21
N THR A 29 -9.03 -2.84 -5.82
CA THR A 29 -10.49 -2.61 -5.67
C THR A 29 -11.26 -3.88 -6.01
N LYS A 30 -10.96 -4.52 -7.15
CA LYS A 30 -11.58 -5.80 -7.54
C LYS A 30 -11.42 -6.91 -6.50
N SER A 31 -10.28 -6.94 -5.80
CA SER A 31 -10.04 -7.91 -4.73
C SER A 31 -10.91 -7.58 -3.51
N VAL A 32 -11.02 -6.31 -3.14
CA VAL A 32 -11.86 -5.87 -2.02
C VAL A 32 -13.34 -6.07 -2.34
N ASP A 33 -13.80 -5.80 -3.56
CA ASP A 33 -15.18 -6.03 -3.99
C ASP A 33 -15.54 -7.52 -3.96
N LYS A 34 -14.61 -8.38 -4.35
CA LYS A 34 -14.84 -9.82 -4.45
C LYS A 34 -14.76 -10.53 -3.10
N TYR A 35 -13.84 -10.14 -2.23
CA TYR A 35 -13.51 -10.88 -1.01
C TYR A 35 -13.78 -10.07 0.28
N GLY A 36 -14.21 -8.82 0.17
CA GLY A 36 -14.56 -7.94 1.26
C GLY A 36 -13.39 -7.14 1.86
N LEU A 37 -13.72 -6.29 2.83
CA LEU A 37 -12.78 -5.39 3.51
C LEU A 37 -11.64 -6.11 4.23
N SER A 38 -11.77 -7.40 4.55
CA SER A 38 -10.73 -8.20 5.18
C SER A 38 -9.45 -8.27 4.34
N VAL A 39 -9.55 -8.16 3.01
CA VAL A 39 -8.39 -8.09 2.10
C VAL A 39 -7.44 -6.96 2.48
N ILE A 40 -7.95 -5.83 2.96
CA ILE A 40 -7.12 -4.69 3.40
C ILE A 40 -6.18 -5.16 4.52
N GLY A 41 -6.73 -5.80 5.55
CA GLY A 41 -5.96 -6.33 6.68
C GLY A 41 -4.94 -7.38 6.26
N VAL A 42 -5.34 -8.31 5.37
CA VAL A 42 -4.44 -9.34 4.85
C VAL A 42 -3.24 -8.73 4.12
N ARG A 43 -3.49 -7.79 3.19
CA ARG A 43 -2.41 -7.15 2.40
C ARG A 43 -1.44 -6.35 3.26
N LEU A 44 -1.93 -5.67 4.28
CA LEU A 44 -1.09 -4.93 5.23
C LEU A 44 -0.30 -5.90 6.14
N SER A 45 -0.93 -6.97 6.59
CA SER A 45 -0.27 -8.02 7.40
C SER A 45 0.88 -8.68 6.63
N ASP A 46 0.69 -9.01 5.35
CA ASP A 46 1.76 -9.55 4.49
C ASP A 46 3.01 -8.63 4.49
N LYS A 47 2.80 -7.31 4.45
CA LYS A 47 3.90 -6.33 4.45
C LYS A 47 4.54 -6.18 5.81
N TYR A 48 3.72 -6.15 6.87
CA TYR A 48 4.20 -6.12 8.24
C TYR A 48 5.06 -7.36 8.57
N ASN A 49 4.59 -8.55 8.23
CA ASN A 49 5.33 -9.80 8.46
C ASN A 49 6.68 -9.80 7.73
N ARG A 50 6.75 -9.21 6.53
CA ARG A 50 8.01 -9.06 5.80
C ARG A 50 8.96 -8.06 6.48
N ILE A 51 8.45 -6.94 6.96
CA ILE A 51 9.23 -5.98 7.75
C ILE A 51 9.80 -6.66 9.01
N GLU A 52 8.98 -7.42 9.72
CA GLU A 52 9.38 -8.18 10.91
C GLU A 52 10.47 -9.20 10.58
N HIS A 53 10.31 -9.96 9.49
CA HIS A 53 11.31 -10.93 9.02
C HIS A 53 12.66 -10.27 8.74
N LEU A 54 12.68 -9.20 7.94
CA LEU A 54 13.90 -8.48 7.56
C LEU A 54 14.63 -7.90 8.79
N ILE A 55 13.89 -7.24 9.68
CA ILE A 55 14.46 -6.66 10.90
C ILE A 55 15.02 -7.73 11.83
N THR A 56 14.27 -8.82 12.03
CA THR A 56 14.67 -9.90 12.96
C THR A 56 15.94 -10.62 12.48
N ASN A 57 16.10 -10.78 11.18
CA ASN A 57 17.29 -11.38 10.57
C ASN A 57 18.44 -10.38 10.38
N ASN A 58 18.25 -9.10 10.74
CA ASN A 58 19.21 -8.03 10.51
C ASN A 58 19.59 -7.87 9.02
N GLU A 59 18.61 -8.10 8.14
CA GLU A 59 18.72 -8.01 6.68
C GLU A 59 17.95 -6.78 6.18
N LEU A 60 18.56 -5.98 5.31
CA LEU A 60 17.89 -4.82 4.70
C LEU A 60 17.26 -5.15 3.35
N LYS A 61 17.47 -6.37 2.84
CA LYS A 61 16.99 -6.84 1.55
C LYS A 61 16.99 -8.36 1.50
N GLU A 62 15.92 -8.92 0.97
CA GLU A 62 15.77 -10.35 0.69
C GLU A 62 15.29 -10.50 -0.76
N ASN A 63 16.06 -11.23 -1.58
CA ASN A 63 15.90 -11.27 -3.04
C ASN A 63 15.93 -9.85 -3.65
N ASP A 64 14.93 -9.49 -4.46
CA ASP A 64 14.83 -8.18 -5.11
C ASP A 64 13.97 -7.16 -4.33
N GLU A 65 13.47 -7.51 -3.14
CA GLU A 65 12.59 -6.65 -2.34
C GLU A 65 13.31 -6.18 -1.07
N SER A 66 13.60 -4.87 -1.00
CA SER A 66 14.26 -4.24 0.15
C SER A 66 13.26 -3.87 1.27
N LEU A 67 13.79 -3.57 2.46
CA LEU A 67 13.00 -3.02 3.56
C LEU A 67 12.37 -1.67 3.17
N GLU A 68 13.08 -0.83 2.42
CA GLU A 68 12.57 0.44 1.90
C GLU A 68 11.39 0.23 0.94
N ASP A 69 11.52 -0.71 0.00
CA ASP A 69 10.44 -1.07 -0.92
C ASP A 69 9.22 -1.59 -0.17
N THR A 70 9.45 -2.41 0.87
CA THR A 70 8.37 -2.99 1.69
C THR A 70 7.63 -1.91 2.48
N LEU A 71 8.35 -0.93 3.05
CA LEU A 71 7.76 0.21 3.73
C LEU A 71 6.96 1.11 2.77
N LEU A 72 7.50 1.36 1.57
CA LEU A 72 6.82 2.13 0.54
C LEU A 72 5.55 1.42 0.05
N ASP A 73 5.60 0.09 -0.11
CA ASP A 73 4.44 -0.73 -0.45
C ASP A 73 3.38 -0.71 0.65
N MET A 74 3.77 -0.79 1.92
CA MET A 74 2.83 -0.68 3.04
C MET A 74 2.10 0.68 3.04
N ALA A 75 2.83 1.77 2.78
CA ALA A 75 2.24 3.09 2.60
C ALA A 75 1.30 3.13 1.38
N GLY A 76 1.71 2.52 0.26
CA GLY A 76 0.91 2.42 -0.95
C GLY A 76 -0.41 1.67 -0.76
N TYR A 77 -0.37 0.49 -0.16
CA TYR A 77 -1.57 -0.29 0.15
C TYR A 77 -2.50 0.43 1.14
N SER A 78 -1.94 1.18 2.09
CA SER A 78 -2.73 2.02 3.00
C SER A 78 -3.46 3.14 2.24
N ILE A 79 -2.82 3.79 1.27
CA ILE A 79 -3.44 4.82 0.44
C ILE A 79 -4.50 4.22 -0.49
N LEU A 80 -4.24 3.05 -1.10
CA LEU A 80 -5.22 2.35 -1.93
C LEU A 80 -6.47 1.98 -1.13
N ALA A 81 -6.30 1.46 0.08
CA ALA A 81 -7.40 1.16 1.00
C ALA A 81 -8.18 2.43 1.38
N LEU A 82 -7.49 3.52 1.72
CA LEU A 82 -8.13 4.81 2.02
C LEU A 82 -8.93 5.34 0.83
N ARG A 83 -8.37 5.27 -0.38
CA ARG A 83 -9.03 5.67 -1.62
C ARG A 83 -10.29 4.83 -1.84
N TYR A 84 -10.18 3.51 -1.75
CA TYR A 84 -11.32 2.58 -1.86
C TYR A 84 -12.44 2.98 -0.89
N LEU A 85 -12.11 3.15 0.39
CA LEU A 85 -13.07 3.52 1.42
C LEU A 85 -13.71 4.90 1.18
N LYS A 86 -13.01 5.84 0.55
CA LYS A 86 -13.58 7.15 0.21
C LYS A 86 -14.49 7.08 -1.02
N GLU A 87 -14.12 6.31 -2.02
CA GLU A 87 -14.88 6.14 -3.26
C GLU A 87 -16.14 5.28 -3.04
N HIS A 88 -16.10 4.31 -2.12
CA HIS A 88 -17.19 3.37 -1.83
C HIS A 88 -17.92 3.65 -0.51
N LYS A 89 -17.61 4.79 0.15
CA LYS A 89 -18.29 5.22 1.38
C LYS A 89 -19.78 5.52 1.16
N ASP A 90 -20.16 5.87 -0.07
CA ASP A 90 -21.55 6.19 -0.43
C ASP A 90 -22.42 4.95 -0.70
N GLU A 91 -21.83 3.77 -0.92
CA GLU A 91 -22.59 2.54 -1.20
C GLU A 91 -22.89 1.72 0.06
N ASN A 92 -21.99 1.74 1.05
CA ASN A 92 -22.11 0.91 2.27
C ASN A 92 -22.89 1.57 3.43
N TYR A 93 -23.30 2.84 3.32
CA TYR A 93 -24.14 3.54 4.33
C TYR A 93 -25.62 3.66 3.90
N ARG A 94 -26.06 2.87 2.91
CA ARG A 94 -27.47 2.72 2.52
C ARG A 94 -28.15 1.44 3.05
N GLY A 95 -27.47 0.70 3.93
CA GLY A 95 -27.98 -0.50 4.60
C GLY A 95 -28.43 -0.21 6.02
#